data_AF-A0A7X3K5U7-F1
#
_entry.id   AF-A0A7X3K5U7-F1
#
_cell.length_a   1.000
_cell.length_b   1.000
_cell.length_c   1.000
_cell.angle_alpha   90.00
_cell.angle_beta   90.00
_cell.angle_gamma   90.00
#
_symmetry.space_group_name_H-M   'P 1'
#
loop_
_entity.id
_entity.type
_entity.pdbx_description
1 polymer ?
#
loop_
_entity_poly.entity_id
_entity_poly.type
_entity_poly.pdbx_seq_one_letter_code
_entity_poly.pdbx_strand_id
1 'polypeptide(L)'
;MYLGKSIIVAFSLLCTGSAALAEEWIAERLRGTVMQLERNTWVALERGDVVPDGGKVRTAANGRLELVRGQESIALGPNTQIAVRDAAGQKMTSVIQSSGVVTIEAEKRNVQHFSVQTPILAAIVKGTQFTVTYSNGLATVDVASGVVQVQDSVHDMVVDVTRGQSAAASLTRPLDVSGPGADKVVFLIEGAAVPAAARDAVLRGDLAGAVANVGATSGGTNAAVGAAVSGGTANVSAGASAGGGIVNVSAGASTGGGSGNVSVGTSAGGASVGAGASTGSGSVGVSVGVGGGSSSGSSSSGSTATVDAGIVEVGVSLSGLGL
;
A
#
# COMPACT_ATOMS: atom_id res chain seq x y z
N MET A 1 9.09 72.75 -44.12
CA MET A 1 9.20 71.30 -44.36
C MET A 1 9.27 70.59 -43.02
N TYR A 2 8.49 69.51 -42.93
CA TYR A 2 8.09 68.68 -41.79
C TYR A 2 9.25 68.17 -40.93
N LEU A 3 9.20 68.30 -39.59
CA LEU A 3 8.55 67.43 -38.59
C LEU A 3 9.34 66.13 -38.31
N GLY A 4 9.75 65.93 -37.06
CA GLY A 4 10.29 64.64 -36.60
C GLY A 4 11.04 64.64 -35.28
N LYS A 5 10.43 65.13 -34.18
CA LYS A 5 10.93 64.86 -32.82
C LYS A 5 10.43 63.48 -32.40
N SER A 6 11.26 62.45 -32.52
CA SER A 6 10.92 61.10 -32.07
C SER A 6 10.87 61.07 -30.55
N ILE A 7 9.65 61.01 -30.03
CA ILE A 7 9.33 60.81 -28.62
C ILE A 7 9.62 59.34 -28.27
N ILE A 8 10.42 59.17 -27.23
CA ILE A 8 10.67 57.91 -26.51
C ILE A 8 9.35 57.50 -25.84
N VAL A 9 8.85 56.31 -26.15
CA VAL A 9 7.83 55.63 -25.34
C VAL A 9 8.42 54.31 -24.88
N ALA A 10 9.01 54.33 -23.68
CA ALA A 10 9.38 53.12 -22.96
C ALA A 10 8.10 52.54 -22.33
N PHE A 11 7.59 51.47 -22.91
CA PHE A 11 6.46 50.72 -22.36
C PHE A 11 6.98 49.81 -21.23
N SER A 12 7.01 50.36 -20.01
CA SER A 12 7.34 49.59 -18.80
C SER A 12 6.19 48.63 -18.48
N LEU A 13 6.33 47.39 -18.94
CA LEU A 13 5.44 46.28 -18.63
C LEU A 13 5.61 45.92 -17.14
N LEU A 14 4.73 46.46 -16.28
CA LEU A 14 4.64 46.05 -14.88
C LEU A 14 4.13 44.60 -14.84
N CYS A 15 5.06 43.65 -14.74
CA CYS A 15 4.79 42.30 -14.26
C CYS A 15 4.21 42.38 -12.85
N THR A 16 2.88 42.37 -12.75
CA THR A 16 2.18 42.04 -11.51
C THR A 16 2.36 40.54 -11.28
N GLY A 17 3.48 40.19 -10.64
CA GLY A 17 3.68 38.84 -10.11
C GLY A 17 2.60 38.59 -9.06
N SER A 18 1.66 37.71 -9.36
CA SER A 18 0.77 37.16 -8.33
C SER A 18 1.65 36.33 -7.39
N ALA A 19 2.02 36.90 -6.25
CA ALA A 19 2.52 36.11 -5.14
C ALA A 19 1.40 35.13 -4.78
N ALA A 20 1.61 33.85 -5.06
CA ALA A 20 0.79 32.81 -4.45
C ALA A 20 1.06 32.89 -2.94
N LEU A 21 0.21 33.64 -2.23
CA LEU A 21 0.25 33.68 -0.78
C LEU A 21 -0.03 32.26 -0.32
N ALA A 22 0.92 31.67 0.41
CA ALA A 22 0.65 30.46 1.15
C ALA A 22 -0.51 30.78 2.08
N GLU A 23 -1.64 30.13 1.86
CA GLU A 23 -2.82 30.34 2.68
C GLU A 23 -2.46 29.94 4.12
N GLU A 24 -2.87 30.73 5.10
CA GLU A 24 -2.48 30.54 6.50
C GLU A 24 -3.50 29.66 7.22
N TRP A 25 -3.08 28.93 8.26
CA TRP A 25 -3.99 28.16 9.10
C TRP A 25 -4.67 29.08 10.12
N ILE A 26 -5.99 29.17 10.06
CA ILE A 26 -6.76 30.07 10.93
C ILE A 26 -7.58 29.24 11.92
N ALA A 27 -7.59 29.65 13.19
CA ALA A 27 -8.45 29.09 14.22
C ALA A 27 -9.92 29.50 14.02
N GLU A 28 -10.66 28.74 13.22
CA GLU A 28 -12.06 29.06 12.90
C GLU A 28 -13.01 28.75 14.07
N ARG A 29 -12.82 27.62 14.73
CA ARG A 29 -13.69 27.19 15.83
C ARG A 29 -12.89 26.65 17.00
N LEU A 30 -13.26 27.08 18.20
CA LEU A 30 -12.62 26.62 19.43
C LEU A 30 -13.60 26.56 20.59
N ARG A 31 -13.35 25.61 21.50
CA ARG A 31 -14.10 25.39 22.74
C ARG A 31 -13.13 24.95 23.83
N GLY A 32 -13.37 25.39 25.07
CA GLY A 32 -12.51 25.06 26.21
C GLY A 32 -11.13 25.69 26.11
N THR A 33 -10.14 25.08 26.76
CA THR A 33 -8.78 25.63 26.80
C THR A 33 -7.97 25.14 25.60
N VAL A 34 -7.57 26.09 24.74
CA VAL A 34 -6.70 25.89 23.57
C VAL A 34 -5.53 26.85 23.68
N MET A 35 -4.32 26.39 23.39
CA MET A 35 -3.11 27.20 23.52
C MET A 35 -2.19 27.01 22.32
N GLN A 36 -1.51 28.08 21.92
CA GLN A 36 -0.44 28.08 20.93
C GLN A 36 0.89 28.42 21.60
N LEU A 37 1.98 27.86 21.09
CA LEU A 37 3.31 28.19 21.56
C LEU A 37 3.83 29.43 20.83
N GLU A 38 4.05 30.51 21.57
CA GLU A 38 4.63 31.75 21.08
C GLU A 38 5.86 32.12 21.89
N ARG A 39 6.99 32.40 21.21
CA ARG A 39 8.26 32.79 21.87
C ARG A 39 8.60 31.87 23.07
N ASN A 40 8.40 30.56 22.87
CA ASN A 40 8.62 29.51 23.88
C ASN A 40 7.69 29.56 25.12
N THR A 41 6.57 30.27 25.04
CA THR A 41 5.54 30.35 26.09
C THR A 41 4.18 29.92 25.52
N TRP A 42 3.41 29.16 26.28
CA TRP A 42 2.05 28.77 25.87
C TRP A 42 1.09 29.93 26.15
N VAL A 43 0.50 30.48 25.10
CA VAL A 43 -0.50 31.55 25.15
C VAL A 43 -1.85 30.99 24.74
N ALA A 44 -2.94 31.54 25.27
CA ALA A 44 -4.29 31.13 24.86
C ALA A 44 -4.50 31.47 23.38
N LEU A 45 -5.08 30.53 22.63
CA LEU A 45 -5.43 30.74 21.22
C LEU A 45 -6.88 31.22 21.14
N GLU A 46 -7.12 32.29 20.39
CA GLU A 46 -8.44 32.88 20.16
C GLU A 46 -8.94 32.62 18.74
N ARG A 47 -10.26 32.82 18.54
CA ARG A 47 -10.86 32.61 17.23
C ARG A 47 -10.35 33.67 16.27
N GLY A 48 -9.92 33.24 15.09
CA GLY A 48 -9.35 34.10 14.06
C GLY A 48 -7.84 34.25 14.15
N ASP A 49 -7.22 33.72 15.21
CA ASP A 49 -5.77 33.69 15.31
C ASP A 49 -5.16 32.78 14.25
N VAL A 50 -3.96 33.16 13.80
CA VAL A 50 -3.19 32.43 12.80
C VAL A 50 -2.20 31.50 13.49
N VAL A 51 -2.18 30.25 13.05
CA VAL A 51 -1.15 29.27 13.37
C VAL A 51 -0.08 29.34 12.27
N PRO A 52 1.11 29.89 12.54
CA PRO A 52 2.17 29.99 11.54
C PRO A 52 2.76 28.61 11.21
N ASP A 53 3.50 28.52 10.11
CA ASP A 53 4.31 27.34 9.79
C ASP A 53 5.27 27.00 10.95
N GLY A 54 5.33 25.72 11.31
CA GLY A 54 6.05 25.22 12.48
C GLY A 54 5.36 25.51 13.81
N GLY A 55 4.21 26.17 13.80
CA GLY A 55 3.41 26.52 14.96
C GLY A 55 2.98 25.28 15.74
N LYS A 56 3.12 25.34 17.06
CA LYS A 56 2.69 24.28 17.97
C LYS A 56 1.41 24.68 18.67
N VAL A 57 0.44 23.79 18.67
CA VAL A 57 -0.88 24.01 19.28
C VAL A 57 -1.22 22.84 20.17
N ARG A 58 -1.87 23.11 21.30
CA ARG A 58 -2.38 22.09 22.21
C ARG A 58 -3.78 22.40 22.71
N THR A 59 -4.53 21.34 23.00
CA THR A 59 -5.85 21.38 23.62
C THR A 59 -5.81 20.69 24.98
N ALA A 60 -6.50 21.25 25.98
CA ALA A 60 -6.68 20.59 27.27
C ALA A 60 -7.76 19.49 27.19
N ALA A 61 -8.09 18.86 28.32
CA ALA A 61 -9.12 17.82 28.41
C ALA A 61 -10.54 18.30 28.02
N ASN A 62 -10.83 19.59 28.16
CA ASN A 62 -12.08 20.22 27.69
C ASN A 62 -11.92 20.95 26.35
N GLY A 63 -10.71 20.91 25.77
CA GLY A 63 -10.33 21.69 24.60
C GLY A 63 -10.72 21.02 23.29
N ARG A 64 -11.21 21.82 22.34
CA ARG A 64 -11.41 21.45 20.94
C ARG A 64 -11.03 22.63 20.06
N LEU A 65 -10.41 22.35 18.92
CA LEU A 65 -9.98 23.35 17.95
C LEU A 65 -10.27 22.84 16.54
N GLU A 66 -10.62 23.75 15.65
CA GLU A 66 -10.74 23.54 14.22
C GLU A 66 -9.89 24.61 13.54
N LEU A 67 -8.82 24.17 12.88
CA LEU A 67 -7.99 25.01 12.03
C LEU A 67 -8.46 24.83 10.59
N VAL A 68 -8.57 25.92 9.84
CA VAL A 68 -9.01 25.90 8.45
C VAL A 68 -8.04 26.70 7.59
N ARG A 69 -7.81 26.17 6.38
CA ARG A 69 -7.06 26.81 5.31
C ARG A 69 -7.68 26.42 3.98
N GLY A 70 -8.33 27.36 3.30
CA GLY A 70 -9.01 27.10 2.04
C GLY A 70 -10.08 26.01 2.17
N GLN A 71 -9.85 24.86 1.54
CA GLN A 71 -10.74 23.69 1.58
C GLN A 71 -10.27 22.59 2.54
N GLU A 72 -9.18 22.83 3.28
CA GLU A 72 -8.58 21.86 4.19
C GLU A 72 -8.91 22.23 5.64
N SER A 73 -9.16 21.23 6.48
CA SER A 73 -9.40 21.42 7.91
C SER A 73 -8.63 20.42 8.78
N ILE A 74 -8.20 20.90 9.95
CA ILE A 74 -7.56 20.12 11.00
C ILE A 74 -8.36 20.33 12.28
N ALA A 75 -9.10 19.30 12.71
CA ALA A 75 -9.82 19.31 13.97
C ALA A 75 -9.03 18.59 15.06
N LEU A 76 -8.78 19.26 16.18
CA LEU A 76 -8.15 18.72 17.38
C LEU A 76 -9.21 18.37 18.43
N GLY A 77 -9.16 17.13 18.90
CA GLY A 77 -9.91 16.67 20.05
C GLY A 77 -9.24 17.04 21.38
N PRO A 78 -9.78 16.55 22.51
CA PRO A 78 -9.17 16.73 23.83
C PRO A 78 -7.74 16.18 23.95
N ASN A 79 -6.94 16.76 24.85
CA ASN A 79 -5.59 16.28 25.18
C ASN A 79 -4.66 16.11 23.97
N THR A 80 -4.81 16.98 22.98
CA THR A 80 -4.11 16.88 21.71
C THR A 80 -2.98 17.90 21.66
N GLN A 81 -1.83 17.49 21.15
CA GLN A 81 -0.72 18.40 20.86
C GLN A 81 -0.19 18.10 19.47
N ILE A 82 -0.10 19.14 18.64
CA ILE A 82 0.39 19.05 17.27
C ILE A 82 1.38 20.16 16.96
N ALA A 83 2.18 19.95 15.91
CA ALA A 83 2.84 21.01 15.16
C ALA A 83 2.39 20.94 13.70
N VAL A 84 1.98 22.07 13.14
CA VAL A 84 1.63 22.15 11.71
C VAL A 84 2.85 22.63 10.94
N ARG A 85 3.23 21.92 9.88
CA ARG A 85 4.34 22.30 9.01
C ARG A 85 3.90 22.33 7.57
N ASP A 86 4.14 23.45 6.92
CA ASP A 86 3.99 23.62 5.48
C ASP A 86 5.39 23.62 4.89
N ALA A 87 5.73 22.57 4.14
CA ALA A 87 7.06 22.48 3.57
C ALA A 87 7.24 23.60 2.53
N ALA A 88 8.08 24.59 2.83
CA ALA A 88 8.32 25.74 1.96
C ALA A 88 8.70 25.28 0.52
N GLY A 89 7.86 25.63 -0.46
CA GLY A 89 8.03 25.28 -1.87
C GLY A 89 7.48 23.90 -2.28
N GLN A 90 7.08 23.06 -1.33
CA GLN A 90 6.38 21.80 -1.56
C GLN A 90 4.89 22.03 -1.25
N LYS A 91 3.98 21.59 -2.12
CA LYS A 91 2.53 21.63 -1.86
C LYS A 91 2.12 20.55 -0.85
N MET A 92 2.82 20.44 0.27
CA MET A 92 2.70 19.37 1.25
C MET A 92 2.62 19.95 2.66
N THR A 93 1.56 19.59 3.37
CA THR A 93 1.36 19.89 4.79
C THR A 93 1.57 18.65 5.63
N SER A 94 2.32 18.80 6.72
CA SER A 94 2.62 17.74 7.67
C SER A 94 2.17 18.16 9.05
N VAL A 95 1.27 17.39 9.64
CA VAL A 95 0.79 17.56 11.02
C VAL A 95 1.55 16.57 11.90
N ILE A 96 2.47 17.07 12.71
CA ILE A 96 3.25 16.26 13.65
C ILE A 96 2.49 16.18 14.97
N GLN A 97 1.83 15.06 15.21
CA GLN A 97 1.03 14.77 16.39
C GLN A 97 1.85 14.11 17.48
N SER A 98 1.93 14.76 18.65
CA SER A 98 2.60 14.24 19.84
C SER A 98 1.67 13.43 20.75
N SER A 99 0.37 13.76 20.76
CA SER A 99 -0.66 13.07 21.56
C SER A 99 -2.07 13.47 21.09
N GLY A 100 -3.07 12.70 21.52
CA GLY A 100 -4.49 13.05 21.44
C GLY A 100 -5.16 12.56 20.17
N VAL A 101 -6.11 13.35 19.65
CA VAL A 101 -6.97 12.98 18.53
C VAL A 101 -6.96 14.11 17.50
N VAL A 102 -6.63 13.78 16.26
CA VAL A 102 -6.59 14.72 15.13
C VAL A 102 -7.50 14.18 14.04
N THR A 103 -8.45 14.98 13.57
CA THR A 103 -9.27 14.64 12.39
C THR A 103 -8.89 15.58 11.26
N ILE A 104 -8.64 15.01 10.10
CA ILE A 104 -8.23 15.73 8.90
C ILE A 104 -9.34 15.62 7.86
N GLU A 105 -9.67 16.75 7.25
CA GLU A 105 -10.40 16.83 6.00
C GLU A 105 -9.48 17.49 4.97
N ALA A 106 -8.89 16.67 4.10
CA ALA A 106 -7.97 17.14 3.07
C ALA A 106 -8.70 17.34 1.74
N GLU A 107 -8.33 18.39 1.01
CA GLU A 107 -8.89 18.68 -0.31
C GLU A 107 -8.60 17.54 -1.29
N LYS A 108 -9.55 17.24 -2.19
CA LYS A 108 -9.32 16.25 -3.23
C LYS A 108 -8.38 16.77 -4.32
N ARG A 109 -7.11 16.35 -4.25
CA ARG A 109 -6.06 16.66 -5.24
C ARG A 109 -5.48 15.41 -5.89
N ASN A 110 -4.88 15.58 -7.08
CA ASN A 110 -4.25 14.49 -7.84
C ASN A 110 -2.89 14.02 -7.26
N VAL A 111 -2.34 14.77 -6.30
CA VAL A 111 -1.04 14.51 -5.66
C VAL A 111 -1.20 14.42 -4.15
N GLN A 112 -0.27 13.70 -3.49
CA GLN A 112 -0.18 13.73 -2.03
C GLN A 112 0.20 15.15 -1.60
N HIS A 113 -0.53 15.67 -0.63
CA HIS A 113 -0.36 17.04 -0.16
C HIS A 113 -0.62 17.18 1.34
N PHE A 114 -0.99 16.09 2.02
CA PHE A 114 -1.27 16.10 3.44
C PHE A 114 -0.74 14.84 4.10
N SER A 115 -0.11 15.00 5.27
CA SER A 115 0.33 13.89 6.10
C SER A 115 0.12 14.18 7.58
N VAL A 116 -0.16 13.14 8.34
CA VAL A 116 -0.16 13.17 9.80
C VAL A 116 0.91 12.22 10.28
N GLN A 117 1.80 12.70 11.13
CA GLN A 117 2.93 11.92 11.65
C GLN A 117 2.81 11.82 13.16
N THR A 118 2.84 10.61 13.67
CA THR A 118 2.96 10.29 15.09
C THR A 118 4.35 9.67 15.33
N PRO A 119 4.79 9.46 16.58
CA PRO A 119 6.08 8.82 16.86
C PRO A 119 6.25 7.40 16.28
N ILE A 120 5.17 6.72 15.90
CA ILE A 120 5.21 5.32 15.44
C ILE A 120 4.52 5.08 14.11
N LEU A 121 3.74 6.04 13.62
CA LEU A 121 2.89 5.89 12.45
C LEU A 121 2.84 7.18 11.65
N ALA A 122 2.92 7.08 10.33
CA ALA A 122 2.64 8.16 9.40
C ALA A 122 1.43 7.80 8.51
N ALA A 123 0.51 8.74 8.35
CA ALA A 123 -0.65 8.64 7.47
C ALA A 123 -0.51 9.68 6.34
N ILE A 124 -0.46 9.23 5.08
CA ILE A 124 -0.25 10.06 3.90
C ILE A 124 -1.46 9.96 3.00
N VAL A 125 -1.95 11.10 2.50
CA VAL A 125 -3.25 11.14 1.83
C VAL A 125 -3.33 11.98 0.56
N LYS A 126 -4.35 11.67 -0.24
CA LYS A 126 -4.81 12.42 -1.40
C LYS A 126 -6.33 12.61 -1.29
N GLY A 127 -6.82 13.67 -0.64
CA GLY A 127 -8.25 13.96 -0.58
C GLY A 127 -9.08 12.97 0.23
N THR A 128 -8.93 13.02 1.54
CA THR A 128 -9.50 12.03 2.47
C THR A 128 -10.06 12.70 3.69
N GLN A 129 -10.99 12.00 4.34
CA GLN A 129 -11.41 12.31 5.70
C GLN A 129 -11.04 11.14 6.61
N PHE A 130 -10.22 11.42 7.62
CA PHE A 130 -9.73 10.39 8.53
C PHE A 130 -9.39 10.98 9.90
N THR A 131 -9.37 10.12 10.90
CA THR A 131 -9.03 10.47 12.28
C THR A 131 -7.82 9.68 12.72
N VAL A 132 -6.81 10.37 13.26
CA VAL A 132 -5.62 9.78 13.86
C VAL A 132 -5.67 9.99 15.37
N THR A 133 -5.67 8.88 16.11
CA THR A 133 -5.59 8.87 17.56
C THR A 133 -4.22 8.35 17.97
N TYR A 134 -3.48 9.11 18.79
CA TYR A 134 -2.23 8.68 19.38
C TYR A 134 -2.27 8.84 20.90
N SER A 135 -2.29 7.72 21.61
CA SER A 135 -2.35 7.70 23.07
C SER A 135 -1.70 6.43 23.61
N ASN A 136 -1.00 6.54 24.75
CA ASN A 136 -0.39 5.39 25.44
C ASN A 136 0.48 4.50 24.54
N GLY A 137 1.19 5.09 23.57
CA GLY A 137 2.05 4.35 22.63
C GLY A 137 1.29 3.55 21.56
N LEU A 138 -0.03 3.75 21.43
CA LEU A 138 -0.87 3.19 20.38
C LEU A 138 -1.30 4.30 19.42
N ALA A 139 -1.09 4.07 18.13
CA ALA A 139 -1.60 4.91 17.06
C ALA A 139 -2.71 4.16 16.33
N THR A 140 -3.81 4.85 16.06
CA THR A 140 -4.95 4.32 15.30
C THR A 140 -5.36 5.33 14.25
N VAL A 141 -5.63 4.86 13.04
CA VAL A 141 -6.10 5.65 11.91
C VAL A 141 -7.44 5.09 11.46
N ASP A 142 -8.51 5.86 11.62
CA ASP A 142 -9.86 5.52 11.19
C ASP A 142 -10.21 6.31 9.93
N VAL A 143 -10.55 5.62 8.84
CA VAL A 143 -10.79 6.26 7.53
C VAL A 143 -12.28 6.40 7.28
N ALA A 144 -12.78 7.63 7.24
CA ALA A 144 -14.18 7.91 6.90
C ALA A 144 -14.40 7.97 5.38
N SER A 145 -13.45 8.54 4.64
CA SER A 145 -13.55 8.70 3.19
C SER A 145 -12.19 8.71 2.50
N GLY A 146 -12.15 8.16 1.28
CA GLY A 146 -10.95 8.07 0.45
C GLY A 146 -10.04 6.90 0.80
N VAL A 147 -8.74 7.05 0.51
CA VAL A 147 -7.70 6.05 0.76
C VAL A 147 -6.54 6.73 1.47
N VAL A 148 -6.15 6.17 2.60
CA VAL A 148 -5.03 6.65 3.43
C VAL A 148 -3.92 5.62 3.39
N GLN A 149 -2.74 6.04 2.93
CA GLN A 149 -1.55 5.21 3.03
C GLN A 149 -1.01 5.33 4.45
N VAL A 150 -1.00 4.23 5.18
CA VAL A 150 -0.52 4.15 6.56
C VAL A 150 0.82 3.43 6.57
N GLN A 151 1.82 4.06 7.18
CA GLN A 151 3.16 3.52 7.38
C GLN A 151 3.44 3.37 8.87
N ASP A 152 3.77 2.16 9.29
CA ASP A 152 4.34 1.86 10.60
C ASP A 152 5.85 2.12 10.54
N SER A 153 6.30 3.10 11.31
CA SER A 153 7.70 3.54 11.36
C SER A 153 8.57 2.64 12.24
N VAL A 154 7.98 1.73 13.00
CA VAL A 154 8.68 0.83 13.92
C VAL A 154 9.00 -0.50 13.25
N HIS A 155 8.07 -1.01 12.44
CA HIS A 155 8.17 -2.34 11.81
C HIS A 155 8.34 -2.29 10.29
N ASP A 156 8.56 -1.10 9.71
CA ASP A 156 8.74 -0.90 8.26
C ASP A 156 7.62 -1.51 7.40
N MET A 157 6.38 -1.39 7.90
CA MET A 157 5.18 -1.88 7.21
C MET A 157 4.38 -0.73 6.62
N VAL A 158 3.81 -0.94 5.44
CA VAL A 158 2.95 0.03 4.76
C VAL A 158 1.65 -0.65 4.33
N VAL A 159 0.52 0.01 4.44
CA VAL A 159 -0.77 -0.50 3.96
C VAL A 159 -1.68 0.63 3.51
N ASP A 160 -2.45 0.40 2.46
CA ASP A 160 -3.52 1.31 2.05
C ASP A 160 -4.81 0.96 2.80
N VAL A 161 -5.33 1.95 3.52
CA VAL A 161 -6.54 1.85 4.34
C VAL A 161 -7.66 2.62 3.65
N THR A 162 -8.79 1.96 3.43
CA THR A 162 -9.93 2.51 2.70
C THR A 162 -11.09 2.85 3.62
N ARG A 163 -12.13 3.51 3.10
CA ARG A 163 -13.31 3.92 3.88
C ARG A 163 -13.88 2.78 4.75
N GLY A 164 -14.19 3.10 6.00
CA GLY A 164 -14.72 2.17 6.98
C GLY A 164 -13.70 1.19 7.56
N GLN A 165 -12.45 1.23 7.11
CA GLN A 165 -11.35 0.48 7.71
C GLN A 165 -10.61 1.32 8.75
N SER A 166 -9.96 0.61 9.68
CA SER A 166 -9.13 1.19 10.73
C SER A 166 -7.80 0.47 10.78
N ALA A 167 -6.69 1.22 10.78
CA ALA A 167 -5.35 0.66 10.98
C ALA A 167 -4.81 1.02 12.36
N ALA A 168 -4.12 0.09 13.00
CA ALA A 168 -3.51 0.31 14.30
C ALA A 168 -2.08 -0.21 14.36
N ALA A 169 -1.19 0.55 14.99
CA ALA A 169 0.20 0.18 15.23
C ALA A 169 0.64 0.64 16.62
N SER A 170 1.62 -0.06 17.20
CA SER A 170 2.23 0.29 18.49
C SER A 170 3.70 -0.14 18.50
N LEU A 171 4.43 0.20 19.56
CA LEU A 171 5.83 -0.25 19.72
C LEU A 171 5.98 -1.78 19.84
N THR A 172 4.94 -2.50 20.25
CA THR A 172 5.00 -3.95 20.51
C THR A 172 4.13 -4.79 19.58
N ARG A 173 3.18 -4.15 18.89
CA ARG A 173 2.31 -4.79 17.91
C ARG A 173 2.52 -4.17 16.54
N PRO A 174 2.90 -4.96 15.52
CA PRO A 174 2.99 -4.51 14.14
C PRO A 174 1.66 -3.98 13.61
N LEU A 175 1.75 -3.24 12.52
CA LEU A 175 0.61 -2.70 11.79
C LEU A 175 -0.44 -3.77 11.45
N ASP A 176 -1.66 -3.53 11.91
CA ASP A 176 -2.82 -4.34 11.57
C ASP A 176 -3.96 -3.46 11.05
N VAL A 177 -4.83 -4.06 10.23
CA VAL A 177 -6.00 -3.40 9.63
C VAL A 177 -7.24 -4.19 10.00
N SER A 178 -8.29 -3.47 10.38
CA SER A 178 -9.60 -4.01 10.74
C SER A 178 -10.71 -3.29 9.97
N GLY A 179 -11.90 -3.88 9.96
CA GLY A 179 -13.07 -3.36 9.23
C GLY A 179 -13.39 -4.12 7.94
N PRO A 180 -14.32 -3.62 7.12
CA PRO A 180 -14.77 -4.30 5.90
C PRO A 180 -13.63 -4.55 4.91
N GLY A 181 -13.49 -5.79 4.45
CA GLY A 181 -12.48 -6.16 3.46
C GLY A 181 -11.03 -6.12 3.97
N ALA A 182 -10.82 -6.03 5.29
CA ALA A 182 -9.48 -6.08 5.89
C ALA A 182 -8.73 -7.39 5.58
N ASP A 183 -9.45 -8.48 5.33
CA ASP A 183 -8.89 -9.77 4.88
C ASP A 183 -8.24 -9.72 3.48
N LYS A 184 -8.55 -8.68 2.69
CA LYS A 184 -8.10 -8.53 1.31
C LYS A 184 -7.01 -7.48 1.14
N VAL A 185 -6.59 -6.81 2.22
CA VAL A 185 -5.57 -5.77 2.12
C VAL A 185 -4.20 -6.39 1.86
N VAL A 186 -3.34 -5.61 1.22
CA VAL A 186 -1.96 -5.98 0.92
C VAL A 186 -1.06 -5.03 1.70
N PHE A 187 -0.22 -5.62 2.53
CA PHE A 187 0.86 -4.96 3.25
C PHE A 187 2.09 -4.89 2.35
N LEU A 188 2.86 -3.82 2.46
CA LEU A 188 4.24 -3.77 2.02
C LEU A 188 5.11 -3.97 3.25
N ILE A 189 5.82 -5.08 3.34
CA ILE A 189 6.74 -5.41 4.44
C ILE A 189 8.14 -5.44 3.84
N GLU A 190 9.03 -4.53 4.26
CA GLU A 190 10.39 -4.40 3.70
C GLU A 190 10.40 -4.25 2.16
N GLY A 191 9.37 -3.59 1.60
CA GLY A 191 9.20 -3.38 0.16
C GLY A 191 8.60 -4.55 -0.61
N ALA A 192 8.28 -5.67 0.06
CA ALA A 192 7.64 -6.82 -0.56
C ALA A 192 6.13 -6.84 -0.26
N ALA A 193 5.32 -7.17 -1.28
CA ALA A 193 3.87 -7.20 -1.17
C ALA A 193 3.37 -8.50 -0.52
N VAL A 194 2.70 -8.35 0.63
CA VAL A 194 2.20 -9.42 1.49
C VAL A 194 0.69 -9.28 1.73
N PRO A 195 -0.16 -10.22 1.31
CA PRO A 195 -1.58 -10.21 1.61
C PRO A 195 -1.81 -10.45 3.10
N ALA A 196 -2.91 -9.91 3.62
CA ALA A 196 -3.26 -10.02 5.04
C ALA A 196 -3.18 -11.45 5.60
N ALA A 197 -3.62 -12.46 4.83
CA ALA A 197 -3.60 -13.86 5.24
C ALA A 197 -2.19 -14.44 5.48
N ALA A 198 -1.17 -13.90 4.82
CA ALA A 198 0.21 -14.40 4.91
C ALA A 198 1.11 -13.52 5.81
N ARG A 199 0.61 -12.37 6.26
CA ARG A 199 1.35 -11.42 7.10
C ARG A 199 1.97 -12.07 8.33
N ASP A 200 1.19 -12.79 9.12
CA ASP A 200 1.67 -13.36 10.38
C ASP A 200 2.76 -14.41 10.16
N ALA A 201 2.71 -15.13 9.03
CA ALA A 201 3.73 -16.09 8.64
C ALA A 201 5.03 -15.39 8.18
N VAL A 202 4.92 -14.29 7.43
CA VAL A 202 6.09 -13.45 7.06
C VAL A 202 6.73 -12.85 8.32
N LEU A 203 5.93 -12.32 9.25
CA LEU A 203 6.44 -11.74 10.50
C LEU A 203 7.11 -12.75 11.43
N ARG A 204 6.72 -14.04 11.36
CA ARG A 204 7.41 -15.12 12.08
C ARG A 204 8.65 -15.65 11.37
N GLY A 205 8.90 -15.24 10.13
CA GLY A 205 9.98 -15.76 9.29
C GLY A 205 9.67 -17.09 8.61
N ASP A 206 8.41 -17.55 8.65
CA ASP A 206 7.97 -18.81 8.03
C ASP A 206 7.88 -18.69 6.48
N LEU A 207 7.71 -17.47 5.96
CA LEU A 207 7.56 -17.16 4.53
C LEU A 207 8.40 -15.94 4.11
N ALA A 208 8.91 -15.95 2.87
CA ALA A 208 9.52 -14.77 2.27
C ALA A 208 8.45 -13.70 1.95
N GLY A 209 8.80 -12.42 2.07
CA GLY A 209 7.87 -11.29 1.95
C GLY A 209 7.17 -11.11 0.58
N ALA A 210 7.53 -11.87 -0.44
CA ALA A 210 6.83 -11.87 -1.73
C ALA A 210 5.84 -13.04 -1.82
N VAL A 211 4.70 -12.91 -1.15
CA VAL A 211 3.63 -13.92 -1.16
C VAL A 211 2.47 -13.40 -2.01
N ALA A 212 2.52 -13.62 -3.33
CA ALA A 212 1.45 -13.23 -4.23
C ALA A 212 0.23 -14.15 -4.06
N ASN A 213 -0.72 -13.80 -3.18
CA ASN A 213 -2.05 -14.42 -3.22
C ASN A 213 -2.93 -13.70 -4.25
N VAL A 214 -2.83 -14.10 -5.52
CA VAL A 214 -3.70 -13.60 -6.61
C VAL A 214 -5.00 -14.39 -6.61
N GLY A 215 -5.93 -14.01 -5.73
CA GLY A 215 -7.32 -14.48 -5.76
C GLY A 215 -8.18 -13.60 -6.65
N ALA A 216 -8.09 -13.74 -7.97
CA ALA A 216 -8.99 -13.02 -8.89
C ALA A 216 -10.38 -13.68 -8.91
N THR A 217 -11.42 -12.98 -8.43
CA THR A 217 -12.83 -13.39 -8.54
C THR A 217 -13.62 -12.38 -9.36
N SER A 218 -13.62 -12.53 -10.68
CA SER A 218 -14.76 -12.25 -11.58
C SER A 218 -14.32 -12.26 -13.06
N GLY A 219 -15.05 -12.99 -13.91
CA GLY A 219 -15.07 -12.84 -15.37
C GLY A 219 -13.76 -13.21 -16.09
N GLY A 220 -13.54 -14.50 -16.35
CA GLY A 220 -12.33 -15.01 -17.00
C GLY A 220 -11.15 -15.03 -16.03
N THR A 221 -10.94 -16.15 -15.34
CA THR A 221 -9.90 -16.25 -14.32
C THR A 221 -8.58 -16.65 -14.96
N ASN A 222 -7.62 -15.73 -15.02
CA ASN A 222 -6.24 -16.00 -15.45
C ASN A 222 -5.35 -15.99 -14.20
N ALA A 223 -4.99 -17.16 -13.67
CA ALA A 223 -4.16 -17.28 -12.47
C ALA A 223 -2.78 -17.82 -12.84
N ALA A 224 -1.76 -16.97 -12.79
CA ALA A 224 -0.38 -17.34 -13.08
C ALA A 224 0.50 -17.09 -11.86
N VAL A 225 1.21 -18.12 -11.38
CA VAL A 225 2.10 -18.01 -10.21
C VAL A 225 3.47 -18.60 -10.54
N GLY A 226 4.55 -17.86 -10.24
CA GLY A 226 5.91 -18.29 -10.51
C GLY A 226 6.81 -18.13 -9.29
N ALA A 227 7.73 -19.06 -9.06
CA ALA A 227 8.81 -18.90 -8.10
C ALA A 227 10.15 -19.30 -8.72
N ALA A 228 11.19 -18.50 -8.45
CA ALA A 228 12.56 -18.78 -8.84
C ALA A 228 13.46 -18.68 -7.61
N VAL A 229 14.21 -19.73 -7.29
CA VAL A 229 15.12 -19.77 -6.12
C VAL A 229 16.49 -20.34 -6.49
N SER A 230 17.56 -19.79 -5.92
CA SER A 230 18.94 -20.21 -6.23
C SER A 230 19.33 -21.56 -5.59
N GLY A 231 18.62 -21.99 -4.55
CA GLY A 231 18.80 -23.28 -3.87
C GLY A 231 17.64 -23.58 -2.90
N GLY A 232 17.36 -24.87 -2.65
CA GLY A 232 16.31 -25.30 -1.72
C GLY A 232 15.04 -25.81 -2.41
N THR A 233 13.91 -25.77 -1.72
CA THR A 233 12.63 -26.30 -2.27
C THR A 233 11.72 -25.17 -2.71
N ALA A 234 11.32 -25.15 -3.99
CA ALA A 234 10.28 -24.27 -4.50
C ALA A 234 8.95 -25.02 -4.60
N ASN A 235 7.99 -24.68 -3.74
CA ASN A 235 6.63 -25.20 -3.79
C ASN A 235 5.70 -24.13 -4.34
N VAL A 236 5.17 -24.33 -5.54
CA VAL A 236 4.30 -23.38 -6.23
C VAL A 236 2.95 -24.03 -6.46
N SER A 237 1.88 -23.37 -6.01
CA SER A 237 0.52 -23.83 -6.28
C SER A 237 -0.33 -22.72 -6.87
N ALA A 238 -1.12 -23.05 -7.88
CA ALA A 238 -2.07 -22.13 -8.50
C ALA A 238 -3.43 -22.81 -8.63
N GLY A 239 -4.48 -22.08 -8.26
CA GLY A 239 -5.84 -22.58 -8.20
C GLY A 239 -6.83 -21.59 -8.76
N ALA A 240 -7.81 -22.04 -9.54
CA ALA A 240 -8.95 -21.22 -9.95
C ALA A 240 -10.28 -21.98 -9.86
N SER A 241 -11.36 -21.26 -9.57
CA SER A 241 -12.72 -21.77 -9.67
C SER A 241 -13.59 -20.72 -10.34
N ALA A 242 -14.38 -21.14 -11.33
CA ALA A 242 -15.30 -20.25 -12.03
C ALA A 242 -16.56 -21.03 -12.41
N GLY A 243 -17.73 -20.38 -12.26
CA GLY A 243 -19.03 -20.94 -12.64
C GLY A 243 -19.30 -20.94 -14.16
N GLY A 244 -18.40 -20.36 -14.96
CA GLY A 244 -18.46 -20.29 -16.42
C GLY A 244 -17.41 -19.34 -17.01
N GLY A 245 -17.07 -19.54 -18.29
CA GLY A 245 -16.04 -18.77 -19.01
C GLY A 245 -14.69 -19.49 -19.14
N ILE A 246 -13.79 -18.94 -19.97
CA ILE A 246 -12.44 -19.51 -20.16
C ILE A 246 -11.60 -19.21 -18.92
N VAL A 247 -10.98 -20.24 -18.35
CA VAL A 247 -10.09 -20.13 -17.20
C VAL A 247 -8.70 -20.58 -17.61
N ASN A 248 -7.67 -19.76 -17.44
CA ASN A 248 -6.29 -20.19 -17.67
C ASN A 248 -5.55 -20.18 -16.34
N VAL A 249 -4.99 -21.32 -15.94
CA VAL A 249 -4.20 -21.42 -14.72
C VAL A 249 -2.81 -21.89 -15.07
N SER A 250 -1.78 -21.16 -14.68
CA SER A 250 -0.40 -21.58 -14.86
C SER A 250 0.42 -21.46 -13.57
N ALA A 251 1.32 -22.42 -13.36
CA ALA A 251 2.34 -22.30 -12.34
C ALA A 251 3.71 -22.73 -12.83
N GLY A 252 4.74 -22.01 -12.36
CA GLY A 252 6.13 -22.21 -12.71
C GLY A 252 7.02 -22.27 -11.47
N ALA A 253 7.89 -23.27 -11.36
CA ALA A 253 8.98 -23.27 -10.39
C ALA A 253 10.31 -23.41 -11.12
N SER A 254 11.30 -22.59 -10.77
CA SER A 254 12.69 -22.78 -11.20
C SER A 254 13.62 -22.78 -10.00
N THR A 255 14.49 -23.79 -9.88
CA THR A 255 15.50 -23.87 -8.82
C THR A 255 16.90 -24.06 -9.40
N GLY A 256 17.89 -23.38 -8.82
CA GLY A 256 19.32 -23.60 -9.13
C GLY A 256 19.86 -24.93 -8.56
N GLY A 257 19.18 -25.48 -7.53
CA GLY A 257 19.43 -26.78 -6.90
C GLY A 257 18.39 -27.04 -5.79
N GLY A 258 18.09 -28.31 -5.48
CA GLY A 258 17.00 -28.73 -4.59
C GLY A 258 15.70 -29.10 -5.34
N SER A 259 14.55 -29.13 -4.67
CA SER A 259 13.31 -29.69 -5.26
C SER A 259 12.35 -28.62 -5.80
N GLY A 260 11.74 -28.87 -6.95
CA GLY A 260 10.72 -28.01 -7.55
C GLY A 260 9.39 -28.73 -7.60
N ASN A 261 8.42 -28.33 -6.75
CA ASN A 261 7.08 -28.90 -6.73
C ASN A 261 6.06 -27.88 -7.21
N VAL A 262 5.31 -28.22 -8.25
CA VAL A 262 4.32 -27.37 -8.90
C VAL A 262 2.98 -28.10 -8.91
N SER A 263 1.94 -27.47 -8.38
CA SER A 263 0.59 -28.03 -8.34
C SER A 263 -0.42 -27.04 -8.89
N VAL A 264 -1.12 -27.42 -9.96
CA VAL A 264 -2.09 -26.53 -10.60
C VAL A 264 -3.45 -27.19 -10.66
N GLY A 265 -4.48 -26.49 -10.19
CA GLY A 265 -5.84 -26.99 -10.11
C GLY A 265 -6.87 -26.01 -10.63
N THR A 266 -7.89 -26.50 -11.34
CA THR A 266 -9.09 -25.72 -11.64
C THR A 266 -10.34 -26.56 -11.55
N SER A 267 -11.47 -25.94 -11.21
CA SER A 267 -12.81 -26.58 -11.18
C SER A 267 -13.78 -25.99 -12.21
N ALA A 268 -13.26 -25.23 -13.18
CA ALA A 268 -14.06 -24.56 -14.20
C ALA A 268 -14.15 -25.36 -15.52
N GLY A 269 -15.32 -25.33 -16.17
CA GLY A 269 -15.49 -25.85 -17.52
C GLY A 269 -14.85 -24.94 -18.57
N GLY A 270 -14.08 -25.49 -19.51
CA GLY A 270 -13.37 -24.71 -20.54
C GLY A 270 -12.05 -24.09 -20.07
N ALA A 271 -11.27 -24.84 -19.27
CA ALA A 271 -10.03 -24.35 -18.70
C ALA A 271 -8.77 -24.80 -19.47
N SER A 272 -7.77 -23.91 -19.55
CA SER A 272 -6.40 -24.27 -19.91
C SER A 272 -5.54 -24.29 -18.64
N VAL A 273 -4.73 -25.33 -18.47
CA VAL A 273 -3.88 -25.49 -17.29
C VAL A 273 -2.46 -25.82 -17.69
N GLY A 274 -1.49 -25.09 -17.15
CA GLY A 274 -0.06 -25.29 -17.42
C GLY A 274 0.74 -25.38 -16.13
N ALA A 275 1.57 -26.41 -15.99
CA ALA A 275 2.48 -26.53 -14.86
C ALA A 275 3.88 -26.81 -15.38
N GLY A 276 4.88 -26.08 -14.90
CA GLY A 276 6.27 -26.26 -15.30
C GLY A 276 7.21 -26.14 -14.11
N ALA A 277 8.08 -27.12 -13.93
CA ALA A 277 9.11 -27.10 -12.91
C ALA A 277 10.47 -27.38 -13.56
N SER A 278 11.48 -26.58 -13.24
CA SER A 278 12.86 -26.79 -13.66
C SER A 278 13.78 -26.72 -12.45
N THR A 279 14.75 -27.63 -12.36
CA THR A 279 15.71 -27.68 -11.25
C THR A 279 17.10 -27.98 -11.79
N GLY A 280 18.13 -27.29 -11.33
CA GLY A 280 19.53 -27.55 -11.69
C GLY A 280 20.07 -28.88 -11.12
N SER A 281 19.54 -29.31 -9.98
CA SER A 281 19.77 -30.62 -9.35
C SER A 281 18.66 -30.87 -8.31
N GLY A 282 18.15 -32.10 -8.14
CA GLY A 282 17.11 -32.42 -7.14
C GLY A 282 15.83 -33.02 -7.73
N SER A 283 14.72 -33.03 -6.98
CA SER A 283 13.47 -33.69 -7.38
C SER A 283 12.46 -32.72 -7.97
N VAL A 284 11.77 -33.16 -9.03
CA VAL A 284 10.69 -32.41 -9.67
C VAL A 284 9.35 -33.11 -9.41
N GLY A 285 8.40 -32.37 -8.83
CA GLY A 285 7.01 -32.81 -8.69
C GLY A 285 6.09 -31.88 -9.48
N VAL A 286 5.35 -32.40 -10.45
CA VAL A 286 4.37 -31.61 -11.20
C VAL A 286 3.02 -32.30 -11.11
N SER A 287 2.01 -31.60 -10.59
CA SER A 287 0.63 -32.08 -10.56
C SER A 287 -0.30 -31.08 -11.26
N VAL A 288 -1.20 -31.61 -12.09
CA VAL A 288 -2.18 -30.83 -12.85
C VAL A 288 -3.55 -31.47 -12.66
N GLY A 289 -4.54 -30.69 -12.24
CA GLY A 289 -5.91 -31.12 -12.01
C GLY A 289 -6.93 -30.21 -12.70
N VAL A 290 -7.84 -30.81 -13.46
CA VAL A 290 -9.01 -30.14 -14.04
C VAL A 290 -10.26 -30.87 -13.57
N GLY A 291 -11.00 -30.28 -12.64
CA GLY A 291 -12.25 -30.80 -12.12
C GLY A 291 -13.44 -30.28 -12.92
N GLY A 292 -14.19 -31.18 -13.56
CA GLY A 292 -15.54 -30.86 -14.05
C GLY A 292 -16.51 -30.80 -12.87
N GLY A 293 -17.32 -29.75 -12.79
CA GLY A 293 -18.31 -29.59 -11.73
C GLY A 293 -19.24 -30.81 -11.59
N SER A 294 -19.27 -31.37 -10.37
CA SER A 294 -20.22 -32.36 -9.85
C SER A 294 -20.33 -33.72 -10.56
N SER A 295 -19.62 -34.74 -10.05
CA SER A 295 -20.28 -35.93 -9.48
C SER A 295 -19.24 -36.94 -8.96
N SER A 296 -19.59 -37.55 -7.84
CA SER A 296 -19.12 -38.84 -7.37
C SER A 296 -18.94 -39.86 -8.50
N GLY A 297 -17.77 -40.50 -8.56
CA GLY A 297 -17.54 -41.69 -9.39
C GLY A 297 -16.57 -41.46 -10.54
N SER A 298 -15.54 -42.31 -10.56
CA SER A 298 -14.55 -42.53 -11.61
C SER A 298 -15.04 -42.32 -13.04
N SER A 299 -14.40 -41.40 -13.78
CA SER A 299 -13.92 -41.57 -15.17
C SER A 299 -13.53 -40.21 -15.76
N SER A 300 -12.23 -39.92 -15.85
CA SER A 300 -11.72 -38.77 -16.61
C SER A 300 -11.80 -39.07 -18.10
N SER A 301 -12.68 -38.37 -18.82
CA SER A 301 -12.69 -38.34 -20.27
C SER A 301 -11.49 -37.54 -20.79
N GLY A 302 -10.59 -38.25 -21.48
CA GLY A 302 -9.66 -37.74 -22.50
C GLY A 302 -9.01 -36.38 -22.26
N SER A 303 -7.98 -36.32 -21.41
CA SER A 303 -6.91 -35.33 -21.54
C SER A 303 -5.68 -36.03 -22.11
N THR A 304 -5.28 -35.69 -23.33
CA THR A 304 -4.01 -36.15 -23.90
C THR A 304 -2.88 -35.39 -23.21
N ALA A 305 -2.21 -36.04 -22.26
CA ALA A 305 -0.94 -35.56 -21.73
C ALA A 305 0.19 -36.02 -22.64
N THR A 306 0.75 -35.12 -23.45
CA THR A 306 1.99 -35.37 -24.18
C THR A 306 3.15 -35.19 -23.21
N VAL A 307 3.82 -36.30 -22.84
CA VAL A 307 5.06 -36.26 -22.06
C VAL A 307 6.21 -36.44 -23.05
N ASP A 308 6.89 -35.34 -23.39
CA ASP A 308 8.14 -35.38 -24.15
C ASP A 308 9.32 -35.55 -23.18
N ALA A 309 9.71 -36.79 -22.94
CA ALA A 309 10.95 -37.08 -22.23
C ALA A 309 12.06 -37.17 -23.28
N GLY A 310 12.77 -36.07 -23.53
CA GLY A 310 13.90 -36.04 -24.45
C GLY A 310 14.97 -37.07 -24.04
N ILE A 311 14.99 -38.22 -24.71
CA ILE A 311 16.04 -39.23 -24.55
C ILE A 311 17.26 -38.74 -25.34
N VAL A 312 18.37 -38.47 -24.65
CA VAL A 312 19.68 -38.25 -25.28
C VAL A 312 20.29 -39.62 -25.56
N GLU A 313 20.28 -40.06 -26.83
CA GLU A 313 21.09 -41.22 -27.23
C GLU A 313 22.59 -40.87 -27.14
N VAL A 314 23.31 -41.55 -26.24
CA VAL A 314 24.77 -41.52 -26.20
C VAL A 314 25.28 -42.73 -26.99
N GLY A 315 25.66 -42.51 -28.25
CA GLY A 315 26.34 -43.52 -29.05
C GLY A 315 27.79 -43.70 -28.60
N VAL A 316 28.11 -44.84 -27.98
CA VAL A 316 29.50 -45.24 -27.66
C VAL A 316 30.01 -46.11 -28.81
N SER A 317 30.96 -45.61 -29.59
CA SER A 317 31.67 -46.41 -30.59
C SER A 317 32.84 -47.14 -29.92
N LEU A 318 32.76 -48.47 -29.83
CA LEU A 318 33.89 -49.34 -29.49
C LEU A 318 34.51 -49.88 -30.79
N SER A 319 35.60 -49.26 -31.24
CA SER A 319 36.45 -49.84 -32.29
C SER A 319 37.27 -50.99 -31.72
N GLY A 320 36.75 -52.21 -31.88
CA GLY A 320 37.41 -53.46 -31.52
C GLY A 320 38.60 -53.78 -32.43
N LEU A 321 39.69 -54.23 -31.81
CA LEU A 321 40.88 -54.82 -32.42
C LEU A 321 40.51 -56.02 -33.30
N GLY A 322 40.97 -56.01 -34.56
CA GLY A 322 41.03 -57.19 -35.42
C GLY A 322 42.45 -57.73 -35.45
N LEU A 323 42.57 -59.00 -35.01
CA LEU A 323 43.60 -60.03 -35.23
C LEU A 323 44.96 -59.62 -35.81
#